data_AF-A0A9N8HCX0-F1
#
_entry.id   AF-A0A9N8HCX0-F1
#
_cell.length_a   1.000
_cell.length_b   1.000
_cell.length_c   1.000
_cell.angle_alpha   90.00
_cell.angle_beta   90.00
_cell.angle_gamma   90.00
#
_symmetry.space_group_name_H-M   'P 1'
#
loop_
_entity.id
_entity.type
_entity.pdbx_description
1 polymer ?
#
loop_
_entity_poly.entity_id
_entity_poly.type
_entity_poly.pdbx_seq_one_letter_code
_entity_poly.pdbx_strand_id
1 'polypeptide(L)'
;MVVDAAKKPTARYIKTQPGGIPFFLQSIYNLFQIVTPDFESTRVGLIALIECQDEKMESGRGDWALIQEIWTIVMNYPMKLKQMKHFHSGLGANLLVSGLKRFLPKSFKEKFEMGCSTGAGTLDSMFLQPTLEAAMDRLLRRFEACLRKRFYHEATFKL
;
A
#
# COMPACT_ATOMS: atom_id res chain seq x y z
N MET A 1 -8.74 -1.16 -3.99
CA MET A 1 -8.62 -2.22 -2.97
C MET A 1 -8.53 -1.52 -1.64
N VAL A 2 -9.61 -1.50 -0.88
CA VAL A 2 -9.58 -1.05 0.52
C VAL A 2 -9.18 -2.29 1.31
N VAL A 3 -7.96 -2.31 1.84
CA VAL A 3 -7.54 -3.37 2.75
C VAL A 3 -8.07 -2.96 4.11
N ASP A 4 -9.25 -3.47 4.47
CA ASP A 4 -9.73 -3.33 5.83
C ASP A 4 -8.82 -4.16 6.74
N ALA A 5 -7.96 -3.46 7.48
CA ALA A 5 -6.95 -4.06 8.34
C ALA A 5 -7.61 -4.50 9.65
N ALA A 6 -8.55 -5.45 9.56
CA ALA A 6 -9.15 -6.13 10.69
C ALA A 6 -8.02 -6.83 11.48
N LYS A 7 -7.51 -6.12 12.49
CA LYS A 7 -6.28 -6.37 13.24
C LYS A 7 -5.01 -6.19 12.41
N LYS A 8 -4.64 -4.92 12.15
CA LYS A 8 -3.27 -4.51 11.75
C LYS A 8 -2.26 -5.37 12.54
N PRO A 9 -1.51 -6.32 11.93
CA PRO A 9 -0.45 -6.99 12.65
C PRO A 9 0.48 -5.89 13.15
N THR A 10 0.54 -5.74 14.47
CA THR A 10 1.35 -4.68 15.07
C THR A 10 2.80 -4.89 14.61
N ALA A 11 3.58 -3.82 14.47
CA ALA A 11 5.02 -3.93 14.19
C ALA A 11 5.71 -4.90 15.17
N ARG A 12 5.17 -4.99 16.40
CA ARG A 12 5.54 -5.99 17.40
C ARG A 12 5.32 -7.42 16.92
N TYR A 13 4.14 -7.76 16.38
CA TYR A 13 3.85 -9.10 15.87
C TYR A 13 4.80 -9.51 14.74
N ILE A 14 5.02 -8.62 13.77
CA ILE A 14 5.94 -8.86 12.64
C ILE A 14 7.35 -9.17 13.14
N LYS A 15 7.82 -8.46 14.17
CA LYS A 15 9.16 -8.68 14.76
C LYS A 15 9.27 -9.95 15.59
N THR A 16 8.20 -10.35 16.27
CA THR A 16 8.22 -11.51 17.16
C THR A 16 8.20 -12.84 16.42
N GLN A 17 7.84 -12.86 15.13
CA GLN A 17 7.85 -14.07 14.32
C GLN A 17 9.24 -14.29 13.69
N PRO A 18 9.80 -15.50 13.75
CA PRO A 18 11.00 -15.84 12.99
C PRO A 18 10.80 -15.54 11.51
N GLY A 19 11.64 -14.66 10.93
CA GLY A 19 11.52 -14.25 9.53
C GLY A 19 10.33 -13.34 9.22
N GLY A 20 9.64 -12.79 10.21
CA GLY A 20 8.42 -12.01 10.00
C GLY A 20 8.62 -10.73 9.18
N ILE A 21 9.74 -10.01 9.35
CA ILE A 21 10.08 -8.85 8.50
C ILE A 21 10.30 -9.28 7.04
N PRO A 22 11.20 -10.23 6.71
CA PRO A 22 11.33 -10.75 5.35
C PRO A 22 10.00 -11.21 4.73
N PHE A 23 9.17 -11.94 5.47
CA PHE A 23 7.86 -12.39 4.99
C PHE A 23 6.92 -11.23 4.69
N PHE A 24 6.90 -10.21 5.55
CA PHE A 24 6.09 -9.01 5.34
C PHE A 24 6.55 -8.20 4.12
N LEU A 25 7.86 -7.99 3.96
CA LEU A 25 8.43 -7.29 2.80
C LEU A 25 8.17 -8.07 1.51
N GLN A 26 8.31 -9.40 1.53
CA GLN A 26 7.96 -10.28 0.41
C GLN A 26 6.48 -10.17 0.05
N SER A 27 5.61 -10.05 1.06
CA SER A 27 4.16 -9.88 0.86
C SER A 27 3.85 -8.56 0.16
N ILE A 28 4.50 -7.46 0.55
CA ILE A 28 4.38 -6.15 -0.13
C ILE A 28 4.86 -6.26 -1.58
N TYR A 29 6.03 -6.85 -1.80
CA TYR A 29 6.58 -7.05 -3.14
C TYR A 29 5.63 -7.85 -4.04
N ASN A 30 5.08 -8.95 -3.53
CA ASN A 30 4.12 -9.77 -4.25
C ASN A 30 2.81 -9.01 -4.52
N LEU A 31 2.36 -8.17 -3.59
CA LEU A 31 1.20 -7.32 -3.82
C LEU A 31 1.44 -6.33 -4.98
N PHE A 32 2.63 -5.74 -5.06
CA PHE A 32 2.99 -4.87 -6.19
C PHE A 32 3.03 -5.61 -7.52
N GLN A 33 3.59 -6.82 -7.55
CA GLN A 33 3.56 -7.70 -8.73
C GLN A 33 2.13 -7.94 -9.23
N ILE A 34 1.19 -8.10 -8.30
CA ILE A 34 -0.21 -8.34 -8.63
C ILE A 34 -0.88 -7.06 -9.14
N VAL A 35 -0.65 -5.90 -8.51
CA VAL A 35 -1.30 -4.64 -8.94
C VAL A 35 -0.69 -4.05 -10.21
N THR A 36 0.47 -4.54 -10.65
CA THR A 36 1.14 -4.14 -11.90
C THR A 36 1.46 -5.34 -12.80
N PRO A 37 0.43 -6.07 -13.28
CA PRO A 37 0.63 -7.34 -13.99
C PRO A 37 1.14 -7.18 -15.44
N ASP A 38 1.18 -5.95 -15.95
CA ASP A 38 1.56 -5.66 -17.33
C ASP A 38 2.21 -4.26 -17.46
N PHE A 39 2.82 -4.03 -18.63
CA PHE A 39 3.48 -2.76 -18.93
C PHE A 39 2.55 -1.56 -18.91
N GLU A 40 1.27 -1.74 -19.24
CA GLU A 40 0.29 -0.65 -19.24
C GLU A 40 0.04 -0.16 -17.81
N SER A 41 -0.18 -1.08 -16.88
CA SER A 41 -0.36 -0.79 -15.46
C SER A 41 0.87 -0.08 -14.87
N THR A 42 2.07 -0.53 -15.25
CA THR A 42 3.33 0.13 -14.90
C THR A 42 3.44 1.55 -15.48
N ARG A 43 3.01 1.76 -16.72
CA ARG A 43 3.04 3.07 -17.41
C ARG A 43 2.04 4.06 -16.83
N VAL A 44 0.80 3.61 -16.62
CA VAL A 44 -0.28 4.41 -16.04
C VAL A 44 0.06 4.77 -14.60
N GLY A 45 0.68 3.87 -13.85
CA GLY A 45 1.05 4.13 -12.46
C GLY A 45 -0.11 4.06 -11.48
N LEU A 46 0.18 4.29 -10.21
CA LEU A 46 -0.73 4.07 -9.08
C LEU A 46 -1.10 5.37 -8.38
N ILE A 47 -2.37 5.52 -8.01
CA ILE A 47 -2.82 6.49 -7.00
C ILE A 47 -3.20 5.70 -5.75
N ALA A 48 -2.57 6.02 -4.63
CA ALA A 48 -2.88 5.41 -3.34
C ALA A 48 -3.87 6.30 -2.58
N LEU A 49 -4.99 5.73 -2.15
CA LEU A 49 -5.95 6.38 -1.26
C LEU A 49 -5.86 5.68 0.09
N ILE A 50 -5.63 6.45 1.16
CA ILE A 50 -5.40 5.93 2.51
C ILE A 50 -6.41 6.60 3.43
N GLU A 51 -7.26 5.81 4.07
CA GLU A 51 -8.13 6.27 5.16
C GLU A 51 -7.32 6.28 6.46
N CYS A 52 -7.25 7.45 7.12
CA CYS A 52 -6.53 7.64 8.36
C CYS A 52 -7.47 7.89 9.56
N GLN A 53 -8.78 7.79 9.35
CA GLN A 53 -9.74 7.83 10.44
C GLN A 53 -9.42 6.78 11.50
N ASP A 54 -9.60 7.15 12.77
CA ASP A 54 -9.33 6.33 13.96
C ASP A 54 -7.86 5.91 14.18
N GLU A 55 -6.90 6.50 13.46
CA GLU A 55 -5.49 6.31 13.79
C GLU A 55 -5.14 6.93 15.15
N LYS A 56 -4.93 6.06 16.14
CA LYS A 56 -4.42 6.44 17.46
C LYS A 56 -2.92 6.74 17.39
N MET A 57 -2.45 7.82 18.01
CA MET A 57 -1.01 8.17 18.05
C MET A 57 -0.11 7.05 18.59
N GLU A 58 -0.65 6.13 19.37
CA GLU A 58 0.06 4.96 19.90
C GLU A 58 0.58 4.02 18.80
N SER A 59 -0.08 3.97 17.63
CA SER A 59 0.45 3.25 16.45
C SER A 59 1.63 3.97 15.81
N GLY A 60 1.87 5.24 16.17
CA GLY A 60 2.97 6.08 15.68
C GLY A 60 4.32 5.87 16.36
N ARG A 61 4.42 4.97 17.36
CA ARG A 61 5.72 4.40 17.78
C ARG A 61 6.20 3.35 16.76
N GLY A 62 6.15 3.72 15.49
CA GLY A 62 6.57 2.89 14.38
C GLY A 62 8.06 2.63 14.46
N ASP A 63 8.46 1.43 14.08
CA ASP A 63 9.86 1.13 13.86
C ASP A 63 10.33 1.89 12.62
N TRP A 64 11.11 2.95 12.82
CA TRP A 64 11.64 3.76 11.72
C TRP A 64 12.51 2.96 10.75
N ALA A 65 13.21 1.92 11.21
CA ALA A 65 14.00 1.06 10.34
C ALA A 65 13.09 0.27 9.39
N LEU A 66 12.05 -0.38 9.92
CA LEU A 66 11.05 -1.08 9.11
C LEU A 66 10.34 -0.14 8.13
N ILE A 67 9.98 1.07 8.57
CA ILE A 67 9.38 2.09 7.68
C ILE A 67 10.33 2.42 6.53
N GLN A 68 11.61 2.65 6.81
CA GLN A 68 12.62 2.93 5.79
C GLN A 68 12.80 1.76 4.81
N GLU A 69 12.81 0.51 5.29
CA GLU A 69 12.90 -0.68 4.44
C GLU A 69 11.69 -0.81 3.51
N ILE A 70 10.47 -0.64 4.03
CA ILE A 70 9.24 -0.64 3.24
C ILE A 70 9.34 0.41 2.13
N TRP A 71 9.72 1.64 2.47
CA TRP A 71 9.81 2.71 1.50
C TRP A 71 10.95 2.53 0.50
N THR A 72 12.05 1.89 0.89
CA THR A 72 13.11 1.50 -0.02
C THR A 72 12.59 0.53 -1.08
N ILE A 73 11.78 -0.45 -0.70
CA ILE A 73 11.13 -1.36 -1.67
C ILE A 73 10.17 -0.59 -2.57
N VAL A 74 9.31 0.25 -2.00
CA VAL A 74 8.33 1.05 -2.77
C VAL A 74 9.01 1.95 -3.80
N MET A 75 10.12 2.60 -3.44
CA MET A 75 10.84 3.52 -4.33
C MET A 75 11.62 2.80 -5.44
N ASN A 76 12.09 1.59 -5.18
CA ASN A 76 12.86 0.81 -6.16
C ASN A 76 11.98 -0.12 -7.01
N TYR A 77 10.72 -0.33 -6.63
CA TYR A 77 9.81 -1.14 -7.43
C TYR A 77 9.49 -0.41 -8.76
N PRO A 78 9.46 -1.09 -9.92
CA PRO A 78 9.22 -0.49 -11.23
C PRO A 78 7.75 -0.12 -11.44
N MET A 79 7.19 0.69 -10.54
CA MET A 79 5.83 1.21 -10.59
C MET A 79 5.88 2.72 -10.34
N LYS A 80 5.22 3.49 -11.21
CA LYS A 80 5.10 4.93 -11.02
C LYS A 80 4.00 5.24 -10.00
N LEU A 81 4.35 5.50 -8.75
CA LEU A 81 3.39 6.13 -7.84
C LEU A 81 3.14 7.57 -8.33
N LYS A 82 1.91 7.92 -8.68
CA LYS A 82 1.52 9.27 -9.12
C LYS A 82 1.23 10.17 -7.92
N GLN A 83 0.44 9.65 -6.98
CA GLN A 83 -0.09 10.43 -5.86
C GLN A 83 -0.46 9.50 -4.70
N MET A 84 -0.38 10.03 -3.49
CA MET A 84 -0.79 9.38 -2.26
C MET A 84 -1.65 10.35 -1.46
N LYS A 85 -2.94 10.06 -1.36
CA LYS A 85 -3.92 10.91 -0.68
C LYS A 85 -4.31 10.28 0.65
N HIS A 86 -4.06 11.00 1.74
CA HIS A 86 -4.44 10.60 3.08
C HIS A 86 -5.70 11.36 3.50
N PHE A 87 -6.79 10.62 3.62
CA PHE A 87 -8.09 11.13 4.04
C PHE A 87 -8.23 11.10 5.56
N HIS A 88 -8.89 12.12 6.11
CA HIS A 88 -9.16 12.25 7.55
C HIS A 88 -7.92 12.08 8.44
N SER A 89 -6.76 12.53 7.95
CA SER A 89 -5.50 12.38 8.66
C SER A 89 -5.43 13.29 9.90
N GLY A 90 -5.36 12.68 11.09
CA GLY A 90 -5.12 13.39 12.34
C GLY A 90 -3.66 13.86 12.51
N LEU A 91 -3.37 14.49 13.66
CA LEU A 91 -2.03 15.01 13.98
C LEU A 91 -0.94 13.92 13.91
N GLY A 92 -1.24 12.71 14.40
CA GLY A 92 -0.29 11.60 14.39
C GLY A 92 0.16 11.20 12.98
N ALA A 93 -0.80 11.00 12.06
CA ALA A 93 -0.52 10.67 10.66
C ALA A 93 0.31 11.77 9.97
N ASN A 94 -0.03 13.04 10.23
CA ASN A 94 0.72 14.19 9.71
C ASN A 94 2.18 14.22 10.18
N LEU A 95 2.42 13.94 11.46
CA LEU A 95 3.77 13.87 12.02
C LEU A 95 4.57 12.68 11.45
N LEU A 96 3.94 11.51 11.30
CA LEU A 96 4.57 10.34 10.71
C LEU A 96 5.00 10.58 9.27
N VAL A 97 4.09 11.10 8.43
CA VAL A 97 4.41 11.42 7.03
C VAL A 97 5.48 12.51 6.94
N SER A 98 5.45 13.51 7.85
CA SER A 98 6.49 14.54 7.91
C SER A 98 7.87 13.98 8.26
N GLY A 99 7.94 13.04 9.21
CA GLY A 99 9.17 12.34 9.56
C GLY A 99 9.68 11.48 8.40
N LEU A 100 8.78 10.70 7.79
CA LEU A 100 9.07 9.87 6.62
C LEU A 100 9.62 10.69 5.45
N LYS A 101 8.99 11.83 5.12
CA LYS A 101 9.41 12.73 4.03
C LYS A 101 10.87 13.19 4.16
N ARG A 102 11.51 13.09 5.33
CA ARG A 102 12.95 13.40 5.49
C ARG A 102 13.85 12.42 4.73
N PHE A 103 13.42 11.17 4.56
CA PHE A 103 14.20 10.11 3.92
C PHE A 103 13.85 9.89 2.45
N LEU A 104 12.80 10.53 1.96
CA LEU A 104 12.33 10.37 0.58
C LEU A 104 13.01 11.39 -0.37
N PRO A 105 13.19 11.08 -1.66
CA PRO A 105 13.64 12.06 -2.64
C PRO A 105 12.56 13.13 -2.88
N LYS A 106 12.97 14.35 -3.28
CA LYS A 106 12.06 15.49 -3.45
C LYS A 106 10.85 15.18 -4.34
N SER A 107 11.09 14.53 -5.48
CA SER A 107 10.05 14.11 -6.44
C SER A 107 8.98 13.19 -5.83
N PHE A 108 9.29 12.51 -4.73
CA PHE A 108 8.36 11.63 -4.03
C PHE A 108 7.63 12.37 -2.90
N LYS A 109 8.28 13.31 -2.23
CA LYS A 109 7.66 14.13 -1.16
C LYS A 109 6.44 14.91 -1.66
N GLU A 110 6.51 15.39 -2.89
CA GLU A 110 5.47 16.17 -3.57
C GLU A 110 4.21 15.34 -3.91
N LYS A 111 4.29 14.00 -3.84
CA LYS A 111 3.18 13.11 -4.16
C LYS A 111 2.20 12.91 -3.00
N PHE A 112 2.58 13.31 -1.78
CA PHE A 112 1.73 13.14 -0.59
C PHE A 112 0.81 14.33 -0.40
N GLU A 113 -0.49 14.07 -0.42
CA GLU A 113 -1.53 14.98 0.00
C GLU A 113 -2.11 14.51 1.33
N MET A 114 -2.10 15.38 2.32
CA MET A 114 -2.61 15.12 3.67
C MET A 114 -3.86 15.95 3.92
N GLY A 115 -4.68 15.53 4.88
CA GLY A 115 -5.88 16.26 5.28
C GLY A 115 -6.96 16.27 4.21
N CYS A 116 -6.95 15.30 3.30
CA CYS A 116 -8.02 15.16 2.32
C CYS A 116 -9.33 14.85 3.06
N SER A 117 -10.43 15.41 2.58
CA SER A 117 -11.77 15.03 3.01
C SER A 117 -12.63 14.83 1.77
N THR A 118 -13.62 13.96 1.90
CA THR A 118 -14.66 13.84 0.91
C THR A 118 -15.94 14.29 1.59
N GLY A 119 -16.68 15.24 1.02
CA GLY A 119 -17.88 15.78 1.67
C GLY A 119 -18.98 14.73 1.98
N ALA A 120 -18.77 13.47 1.60
CA ALA A 120 -19.68 12.34 1.84
C ALA A 120 -19.24 11.42 3.01
N GLY A 121 -18.25 11.83 3.80
CA GLY A 121 -17.76 11.07 4.94
C GLY A 121 -16.52 10.23 4.61
N THR A 122 -16.52 8.98 5.04
CA THR A 122 -15.36 8.08 4.98
C THR A 122 -15.17 7.46 3.59
N LEU A 123 -13.97 6.96 3.25
CA LEU A 123 -13.77 6.33 1.94
C LEU A 123 -14.70 5.12 1.71
N ASP A 124 -15.05 4.37 2.75
CA ASP A 124 -15.97 3.24 2.65
C ASP A 124 -17.42 3.66 2.39
N SER A 125 -17.84 4.87 2.76
CA SER A 125 -19.18 5.39 2.41
C SER A 125 -19.31 5.69 0.91
N MET A 126 -18.20 5.92 0.23
CA MET A 126 -18.18 6.31 -1.19
C MET A 126 -18.24 5.12 -2.15
N PHE A 127 -17.88 3.93 -1.68
CA PHE A 127 -17.77 2.73 -2.52
C PHE A 127 -18.53 1.59 -1.87
N LEU A 128 -19.31 0.86 -2.66
CA LEU A 128 -19.93 -0.39 -2.22
C LEU A 128 -18.83 -1.37 -1.76
N GLN A 129 -18.75 -1.60 -0.46
CA GLN A 129 -17.82 -2.55 0.11
C GLN A 129 -18.35 -3.98 -0.11
N PRO A 130 -17.55 -4.88 -0.68
CA PRO A 130 -17.90 -6.30 -0.68
C PRO A 130 -17.91 -6.85 0.76
N THR A 131 -18.68 -7.92 1.00
CA THR A 131 -18.48 -8.72 2.21
C THR A 131 -17.03 -9.24 2.26
N LEU A 132 -16.54 -9.63 3.44
CA LEU A 132 -15.18 -10.16 3.56
C LEU A 132 -14.95 -11.35 2.64
N GLU A 133 -15.90 -12.28 2.54
CA GLU A 133 -15.80 -13.43 1.64
C GLU A 133 -15.73 -13.00 0.18
N ALA A 134 -16.58 -12.04 -0.23
CA ALA A 134 -16.58 -11.51 -1.58
C ALA A 134 -15.30 -10.71 -1.88
N ALA A 135 -14.74 -10.01 -0.89
CA ALA A 135 -13.47 -9.30 -1.01
C ALA A 135 -12.33 -10.29 -1.22
N MET A 136 -12.28 -11.36 -0.43
CA MET A 136 -11.28 -12.43 -0.53
C MET A 136 -11.38 -13.17 -1.86
N ASP A 137 -12.58 -13.58 -2.29
CA ASP A 137 -12.77 -14.25 -3.58
C ASP A 137 -12.38 -13.34 -4.75
N ARG A 138 -12.77 -12.06 -4.73
CA ARG A 138 -12.34 -11.07 -5.74
C ARG A 138 -10.82 -10.90 -5.73
N LEU A 139 -10.21 -10.84 -4.57
CA LEU A 139 -8.76 -10.70 -4.42
C LEU A 139 -8.04 -11.91 -5.01
N LEU A 140 -8.45 -13.12 -4.64
CA LEU A 140 -7.89 -14.38 -5.14
C LEU A 140 -8.05 -14.51 -6.65
N ARG A 141 -9.24 -14.22 -7.20
CA ARG A 141 -9.46 -14.22 -8.66
C ARG A 141 -8.59 -13.19 -9.36
N ARG A 142 -8.43 -12.00 -8.78
CA ARG A 142 -7.56 -10.96 -9.34
C ARG A 142 -6.10 -11.41 -9.29
N PHE A 143 -5.67 -12.03 -8.20
CA PHE A 143 -4.34 -12.60 -8.04
C PHE A 143 -4.09 -13.63 -9.13
N GLU A 144 -5.00 -14.59 -9.29
CA GLU A 144 -4.92 -15.61 -10.33
C GLU A 144 -4.84 -15.00 -11.72
N ALA A 145 -5.73 -14.06 -12.06
CA ALA A 145 -5.74 -13.42 -13.38
C ALA A 145 -4.43 -12.65 -13.67
N CYS A 146 -3.90 -11.94 -12.67
CA CYS A 146 -2.65 -11.20 -12.79
C CYS A 146 -1.45 -12.14 -12.95
N LEU A 147 -1.39 -13.22 -12.17
CA LEU A 147 -0.34 -14.24 -12.28
C LEU A 147 -0.40 -14.97 -13.63
N ARG A 148 -1.58 -15.35 -14.10
CA ARG A 148 -1.76 -15.95 -15.43
C ARG A 148 -1.26 -15.01 -16.54
N LYS A 149 -1.61 -13.72 -16.48
CA LYS A 149 -1.16 -12.73 -17.45
C LYS A 149 0.36 -12.55 -17.42
N ARG A 150 0.94 -12.50 -16.23
CA ARG A 150 2.40 -12.42 -16.05
C ARG A 150 3.11 -13.63 -16.63
N PHE A 151 2.73 -14.84 -16.25
CA PHE A 151 3.35 -16.07 -16.76
C PHE A 151 3.17 -16.22 -18.27
N TYR A 152 2.02 -15.79 -18.81
CA TYR A 152 1.81 -15.73 -20.25
C TYR A 152 2.82 -14.79 -20.92
N HIS A 153 3.03 -13.58 -20.39
CA HIS A 153 4.04 -12.67 -20.92
C HIS A 153 5.45 -13.23 -20.77
N GLU A 154 5.83 -13.82 -19.63
CA GLU A 154 7.14 -14.43 -19.44
C GLU A 154 7.41 -15.59 -20.43
N ALA A 155 6.39 -16.38 -20.75
CA ALA A 155 6.51 -17.49 -21.69
C ALA A 155 6.55 -17.06 -23.17
N THR A 156 5.83 -15.99 -23.52
CA THR A 156 5.66 -15.54 -24.91
C THR A 156 6.64 -14.45 -25.32
N PHE A 157 7.11 -13.65 -24.37
CA PHE A 157 8.03 -12.55 -24.61
C PHE A 157 9.47 -13.08 -24.59
N LYS A 158 10.05 -13.29 -25.78
CA LYS A 158 11.49 -13.50 -25.95
C LYS A 158 12.12 -12.18 -26.37
N LEU A 159 13.14 -11.74 -25.64
CA LEU A 159 14.01 -10.62 -26.00
C LEU A 159 14.97 -11.02 -27.12
#